data_AF-A0A2J7TIW5-F1
#
_entry.id   AF-A0A2J7TIW5-F1
#
_cell.length_a   1.000
_cell.length_b   1.000
_cell.length_c   1.000
_cell.angle_alpha   90.00
_cell.angle_beta   90.00
_cell.angle_gamma   90.00
#
_symmetry.space_group_name_H-M   'P 1'
#
loop_
_entity.id
_entity.type
_entity.pdbx_description
1 polymer ?
#
loop_
_entity_poly.entity_id
_entity_poly.type
_entity_poly.pdbx_seq_one_letter_code
_entity_poly.pdbx_strand_id
1 'polypeptide(L)'
;MGRLAQSLEIWRRARLWHRRFRHCLPSAHGRRRRLARRRNRRSCLRFRQARGRRHGFRRRFGDVLHEEAEILRNADLTRQALLDHAACAFAENGFERAAVREITRRAEVNQAAINYHFGGKEALYREVLRLAFAALREASLLDEATVDRVGREEAVQLFIRQQVTALEKHDQLSRYLRILAWETLAPTPTPIYLDFIASAKLPMLDQAEKIVRRFLPAGAARAEITIATIWLTHQVAPFIRHYDLLSKPPLNLTIDRHFIEQLAADVGRMAVAGLNARTTAPEASSYYAEAQMA
;
A
#
# COMPACT_ATOMS: atom_id res chain seq x y z
N MET A 1 16.59 16.79 19.11
CA MET A 1 17.19 15.69 18.30
C MET A 1 16.79 14.25 18.71
N GLY A 2 15.89 14.04 19.69
CA GLY A 2 15.57 12.68 20.18
C GLY A 2 14.42 11.91 19.48
N ARG A 3 13.62 12.55 18.60
CA ARG A 3 12.44 11.91 17.97
C ARG A 3 12.67 11.35 16.55
N LEU A 4 13.73 11.78 15.85
CA LEU A 4 14.08 11.26 14.52
C LEU A 4 14.88 9.94 14.59
N ALA A 5 15.60 9.71 15.70
CA ALA A 5 16.39 8.48 15.89
C ALA A 5 15.51 7.24 16.20
N GLN A 6 14.34 7.42 16.83
CA GLN A 6 13.41 6.32 17.11
C GLN A 6 12.69 5.81 15.85
N SER A 7 12.35 6.70 14.90
CA SER A 7 11.70 6.29 13.64
C SER A 7 12.63 5.50 12.70
N LEU A 8 13.94 5.81 12.68
CA LEU A 8 14.93 5.05 11.89
C LEU A 8 15.19 3.64 12.46
N GLU A 9 15.09 3.47 13.78
CA GLU A 9 15.26 2.17 14.44
C GLU A 9 14.05 1.24 14.21
N ILE A 10 12.84 1.81 14.15
CA ILE A 10 11.60 1.09 13.80
C ILE A 10 11.66 0.57 12.36
N TRP A 11 12.15 1.39 11.41
CA TRP A 11 12.33 0.99 10.01
C TRP A 11 13.50 0.00 9.79
N ARG A 12 14.57 0.07 10.58
CA ARG A 12 15.65 -0.94 10.57
C ARG A 12 15.15 -2.31 11.06
N ARG A 13 14.24 -2.35 12.03
CA ARG A 13 13.62 -3.60 12.53
C ARG A 13 12.57 -4.19 11.59
N ALA A 14 11.83 -3.36 10.84
CA ALA A 14 10.92 -3.82 9.79
C ALA A 14 11.65 -4.56 8.64
N ARG A 15 12.88 -4.13 8.27
CA ARG A 15 13.72 -4.85 7.28
C ARG A 15 14.22 -6.21 7.78
N LEU A 16 14.45 -6.36 9.09
CA LEU A 16 14.79 -7.65 9.70
C LEU A 16 13.58 -8.59 9.76
N TRP A 17 12.37 -8.04 9.87
CA TRP A 17 11.12 -8.80 9.86
C TRP A 17 10.78 -9.35 8.46
N HIS A 18 10.99 -8.56 7.40
CA HIS A 18 10.81 -8.99 6.00
C HIS A 18 11.72 -10.17 5.58
N ARG A 19 12.91 -10.34 6.19
CA ARG A 19 13.79 -11.49 5.91
C ARG A 19 13.26 -12.81 6.50
N ARG A 20 12.34 -12.76 7.48
CA ARG A 20 11.87 -13.94 8.22
C ARG A 20 10.62 -14.61 7.61
N PHE A 21 9.96 -13.98 6.64
CA PHE A 21 8.69 -14.46 6.05
C PHE A 21 8.80 -14.98 4.60
N ARG A 22 9.98 -15.44 4.17
CA ARG A 22 10.14 -16.10 2.85
C ARG A 22 9.53 -17.52 2.76
N HIS A 23 8.97 -18.06 3.84
CA HIS A 23 8.38 -19.40 3.85
C HIS A 23 7.00 -19.41 4.50
N CYS A 24 5.97 -19.17 3.70
CA CYS A 24 4.61 -19.64 3.98
C CYS A 24 4.22 -20.67 2.92
N LEU A 25 4.71 -21.89 3.10
CA LEU A 25 4.10 -23.13 2.59
C LEU A 25 4.03 -24.10 3.78
N PRO A 26 2.90 -24.78 4.04
CA PRO A 26 2.79 -25.64 5.21
C PRO A 26 3.41 -27.01 4.92
N SER A 27 4.32 -27.46 5.78
CA SER A 27 4.60 -28.89 5.94
C SER A 27 4.49 -29.28 7.40
N ALA A 28 3.72 -30.34 7.62
CA ALA A 28 3.40 -30.95 8.90
C ALA A 28 4.62 -31.65 9.51
N HIS A 29 4.72 -31.69 10.84
CA HIS A 29 5.01 -32.87 11.68
C HIS A 29 5.40 -32.49 13.13
N GLY A 30 4.62 -32.98 14.10
CA GLY A 30 5.16 -33.80 15.20
C GLY A 30 5.72 -33.17 16.49
N ARG A 31 4.99 -33.47 17.58
CA ARG A 31 5.46 -33.96 18.91
C ARG A 31 5.64 -32.98 20.09
N ARG A 32 4.67 -33.12 21.01
CA ARG A 32 4.69 -33.18 22.49
C ARG A 32 6.05 -33.31 23.22
N ARG A 33 6.18 -32.61 24.36
CA ARG A 33 6.54 -33.09 25.75
C ARG A 33 6.64 -31.87 26.70
N ARG A 34 5.73 -31.65 27.66
CA ARG A 34 5.66 -32.12 29.07
C ARG A 34 6.91 -31.90 29.96
N LEU A 35 6.72 -30.97 30.91
CA LEU A 35 6.89 -31.06 32.37
C LEU A 35 8.29 -31.07 33.06
N ALA A 36 8.28 -30.27 34.14
CA ALA A 36 8.91 -30.46 35.45
C ALA A 36 10.32 -29.90 35.69
N ARG A 37 10.46 -29.04 36.71
CA ARG A 37 10.89 -29.48 38.06
C ARG A 37 10.81 -28.39 39.13
N ARG A 38 10.20 -28.76 40.25
CA ARG A 38 10.28 -28.15 41.59
C ARG A 38 11.66 -28.38 42.22
N ARG A 39 12.15 -27.42 43.01
CA ARG A 39 12.93 -27.56 44.28
C ARG A 39 13.12 -26.13 44.83
N ASN A 40 12.35 -25.66 45.81
CA ASN A 40 12.28 -25.94 47.25
C ASN A 40 13.51 -25.50 48.07
N ARG A 41 13.17 -24.84 49.20
CA ARG A 41 13.91 -24.50 50.43
C ARG A 41 14.72 -23.20 50.39
N ARG A 42 14.24 -22.14 51.03
CA ARG A 42 14.28 -21.89 52.50
C ARG A 42 15.72 -21.80 53.01
N SER A 43 16.27 -20.59 53.01
CA SER A 43 17.16 -20.05 54.06
C SER A 43 17.68 -18.70 53.60
N CYS A 44 17.12 -17.64 54.17
CA CYS A 44 17.75 -16.33 54.44
C CYS A 44 16.64 -15.38 54.94
N LEU A 45 15.96 -15.82 56.00
CA LEU A 45 15.19 -14.95 56.89
C LEU A 45 16.04 -14.80 58.14
N ARG A 46 16.77 -13.69 58.21
CA ARG A 46 17.13 -12.93 59.42
C ARG A 46 18.28 -11.99 59.05
N PHE A 47 17.94 -10.77 58.64
CA PHE A 47 18.42 -9.55 59.30
C PHE A 47 17.81 -8.32 58.60
N ARG A 48 17.46 -7.33 59.43
CA ARG A 48 16.93 -5.99 59.09
C ARG A 48 15.44 -5.87 58.77
N GLN A 49 14.65 -6.08 59.83
CA GLN A 49 13.58 -5.12 60.12
C GLN A 49 14.23 -3.79 60.55
N ALA A 50 14.04 -2.74 59.74
CA ALA A 50 13.99 -1.31 60.14
C ALA A 50 14.13 -0.44 58.88
N ARG A 51 13.04 -0.27 58.13
CA ARG A 51 12.74 0.83 57.16
C ARG A 51 11.45 0.49 56.42
N GLY A 52 10.37 0.34 57.18
CA GLY A 52 9.03 0.24 56.62
C GLY A 52 8.52 1.62 56.22
N ARG A 53 7.88 1.68 55.04
CA ARG A 53 6.90 2.71 54.62
C ARG A 53 7.33 3.94 53.81
N ARG A 54 8.49 3.95 53.15
CA ARG A 54 8.75 4.95 52.07
C ARG A 54 9.33 4.43 50.74
N HIS A 55 9.54 3.12 50.60
CA HIS A 55 10.04 2.50 49.35
C HIS A 55 8.98 1.76 48.52
N GLY A 56 7.76 1.55 49.02
CA GLY A 56 6.69 0.85 48.30
C GLY A 56 5.99 1.70 47.24
N PHE A 57 5.98 3.03 47.40
CA PHE A 57 5.29 3.94 46.49
C PHE A 57 6.07 4.18 45.19
N ARG A 58 7.41 4.33 45.28
CA ARG A 58 8.28 4.58 44.10
C ARG A 58 8.46 3.38 43.18
N ARG A 59 8.40 2.14 43.69
CA ARG A 59 8.47 0.91 42.86
C ARG A 59 7.16 0.66 42.13
N ARG A 60 6.01 0.81 42.82
CA ARG A 60 4.68 0.57 42.24
C ARG A 60 4.37 1.52 41.07
N PHE A 61 4.80 2.77 41.13
CA PHE A 61 4.68 3.70 40.00
C PHE A 61 5.57 3.33 38.81
N GLY A 62 6.79 2.82 39.06
CA GLY A 62 7.66 2.33 37.98
C GLY A 62 7.12 1.09 37.30
N ASP A 63 6.51 0.17 38.07
CA ASP A 63 5.90 -1.06 37.56
C ASP A 63 4.65 -0.76 36.72
N VAL A 64 3.79 0.17 37.18
CA VAL A 64 2.57 0.60 36.43
C VAL A 64 2.93 1.30 35.11
N LEU A 65 3.92 2.20 35.12
CA LEU A 65 4.37 2.87 33.89
C LEU A 65 5.00 1.88 32.89
N HIS A 66 5.67 0.83 33.39
CA HIS A 66 6.24 -0.21 32.53
C HIS A 66 5.15 -1.11 31.93
N GLU A 67 4.11 -1.43 32.69
CA GLU A 67 2.94 -2.21 32.28
C GLU A 67 2.06 -1.45 31.28
N GLU A 68 1.77 -0.17 31.53
CA GLU A 68 1.07 0.71 30.57
C GLU A 68 1.85 0.83 29.26
N ALA A 69 3.16 1.05 29.33
CA ALA A 69 4.00 1.12 28.14
C ALA A 69 4.04 -0.22 27.38
N GLU A 70 3.90 -1.36 28.07
CA GLU A 70 3.84 -2.69 27.45
C GLU A 70 2.49 -2.96 26.79
N ILE A 71 1.40 -2.56 27.43
CA ILE A 71 0.05 -2.63 26.86
C ILE A 71 -0.05 -1.77 25.61
N LEU A 72 0.46 -0.54 25.64
CA LEU A 72 0.49 0.36 24.49
C LEU A 72 1.34 -0.22 23.34
N ARG A 73 2.53 -0.77 23.64
CA ARG A 73 3.36 -1.46 22.65
C ARG A 73 2.62 -2.64 22.01
N ASN A 74 1.95 -3.45 22.81
CA ASN A 74 1.19 -4.60 22.31
C ASN A 74 0.01 -4.16 21.45
N ALA A 75 -0.70 -3.09 21.85
CA ALA A 75 -1.77 -2.49 21.07
C ALA A 75 -1.27 -1.96 19.71
N ASP A 76 -0.11 -1.31 19.67
CA ASP A 76 0.51 -0.82 18.43
C ASP A 76 0.93 -1.98 17.51
N LEU A 77 1.50 -3.05 18.08
CA LEU A 77 1.86 -4.25 17.33
C LEU A 77 0.63 -4.96 16.74
N THR A 78 -0.44 -5.09 17.51
CA THR A 78 -1.73 -5.63 17.05
C THR A 78 -2.32 -4.78 15.94
N ARG A 79 -2.32 -3.45 16.11
CA ARG A 79 -2.81 -2.51 15.10
C ARG A 79 -2.04 -2.64 13.79
N GLN A 80 -0.71 -2.73 13.86
CA GLN A 80 0.13 -2.90 12.67
C GLN A 80 -0.12 -4.25 11.98
N ALA A 81 -0.20 -5.35 12.74
CA ALA A 81 -0.49 -6.68 12.19
C ALA A 81 -1.84 -6.70 11.46
N LEU A 82 -2.87 -6.06 12.03
CA LEU A 82 -4.17 -5.91 11.39
C LEU A 82 -4.09 -5.14 10.07
N LEU A 83 -3.33 -4.04 10.01
CA LEU A 83 -3.13 -3.27 8.77
C LEU A 83 -2.43 -4.10 7.68
N ASP A 84 -1.38 -4.83 8.04
CA ASP A 84 -0.59 -5.63 7.09
C ASP A 84 -1.43 -6.77 6.49
N HIS A 85 -2.18 -7.48 7.33
CA HIS A 85 -3.05 -8.58 6.88
C HIS A 85 -4.31 -8.08 6.17
N ALA A 86 -4.85 -6.92 6.55
CA ALA A 86 -5.94 -6.28 5.84
C ALA A 86 -5.51 -5.85 4.43
N ALA A 87 -4.33 -5.24 4.29
CA ALA A 87 -3.79 -4.88 2.98
C ALA A 87 -3.65 -6.09 2.05
N CYS A 88 -3.20 -7.24 2.56
CA CYS A 88 -3.21 -8.49 1.78
C CYS A 88 -4.63 -8.88 1.33
N ALA A 89 -5.57 -8.96 2.28
CA ALA A 89 -6.92 -9.43 2.00
C ALA A 89 -7.66 -8.54 0.99
N PHE A 90 -7.50 -7.21 1.11
CA PHE A 90 -8.06 -6.25 0.17
C PHE A 90 -7.40 -6.29 -1.20
N ALA A 91 -6.07 -6.47 -1.27
CA ALA A 91 -5.38 -6.64 -2.55
C ALA A 91 -5.83 -7.91 -3.28
N GLU A 92 -6.05 -9.01 -2.55
CA GLU A 92 -6.47 -10.30 -3.09
C GLU A 92 -7.94 -10.29 -3.56
N ASN A 93 -8.85 -9.70 -2.78
CA ASN A 93 -10.29 -9.91 -2.97
C ASN A 93 -11.10 -8.63 -3.26
N GLY A 94 -10.48 -7.45 -3.15
CA GLY A 94 -11.16 -6.16 -3.10
C GLY A 94 -11.82 -5.92 -1.75
N PHE A 95 -12.36 -4.70 -1.57
CA PHE A 95 -13.03 -4.30 -0.33
C PHE A 95 -14.22 -5.21 0.00
N GLU A 96 -15.17 -5.38 -0.92
CA GLU A 96 -16.42 -6.11 -0.66
C GLU A 96 -16.20 -7.55 -0.18
N ARG A 97 -15.39 -8.32 -0.92
CA ARG A 97 -15.18 -9.75 -0.66
C ARG A 97 -14.17 -10.06 0.46
N ALA A 98 -13.38 -9.09 0.91
CA ALA A 98 -12.44 -9.32 2.01
C ALA A 98 -13.18 -9.54 3.35
N ALA A 99 -13.01 -10.74 3.94
CA ALA A 99 -13.67 -11.11 5.18
C ALA A 99 -12.88 -10.64 6.43
N VAL A 100 -13.53 -9.90 7.32
CA VAL A 100 -12.97 -9.47 8.63
C VAL A 100 -12.41 -10.65 9.42
N ARG A 101 -13.16 -11.76 9.45
CA ARG A 101 -12.76 -12.99 10.14
C ARG A 101 -11.44 -13.56 9.60
N GLU A 102 -11.21 -13.47 8.29
CA GLU A 102 -9.98 -13.97 7.68
C GLU A 102 -8.79 -13.06 8.02
N ILE A 103 -8.99 -11.73 8.01
CA ILE A 103 -7.98 -10.76 8.40
C ILE A 103 -7.53 -11.00 9.85
N THR A 104 -8.47 -11.09 10.79
CA THR A 104 -8.14 -11.29 12.21
C THR A 104 -7.55 -12.67 12.48
N ARG A 105 -7.98 -13.70 11.75
CA ARG A 105 -7.42 -15.05 11.85
C ARG A 105 -5.96 -15.07 11.40
N ARG A 106 -5.63 -14.42 10.27
CA ARG A 106 -4.24 -14.30 9.78
C ARG A 106 -3.37 -13.47 10.72
N ALA A 107 -3.94 -12.43 11.32
CA ALA A 107 -3.27 -11.58 12.31
C ALA A 107 -3.21 -12.18 13.72
N GLU A 108 -3.73 -13.40 13.93
CA GLU A 108 -3.75 -14.12 15.21
C GLU A 108 -4.41 -13.32 16.36
N VAL A 109 -5.44 -12.54 16.05
CA VAL A 109 -6.15 -11.67 17.00
C VAL A 109 -7.65 -11.93 17.01
N ASN A 110 -8.33 -11.48 18.06
CA ASN A 110 -9.79 -11.54 18.16
C ASN A 110 -10.43 -10.57 17.14
N GLN A 111 -11.57 -10.95 16.54
CA GLN A 111 -12.35 -10.07 15.65
C GLN A 111 -12.70 -8.73 16.28
N ALA A 112 -12.94 -8.70 17.60
CA ALA A 112 -13.21 -7.46 18.33
C ALA A 112 -12.07 -6.42 18.23
N ALA A 113 -10.83 -6.87 17.94
CA ALA A 113 -9.68 -5.98 17.79
C ALA A 113 -9.85 -4.99 16.61
N ILE A 114 -10.54 -5.37 15.53
CA ILE A 114 -10.79 -4.42 14.42
C ILE A 114 -11.70 -3.29 14.88
N ASN A 115 -12.79 -3.61 15.60
CA ASN A 115 -13.70 -2.60 16.12
C ASN A 115 -12.99 -1.72 17.17
N TYR A 116 -12.17 -2.31 18.03
CA TYR A 116 -11.41 -1.57 19.04
C TYR A 116 -10.37 -0.60 18.43
N HIS A 117 -9.59 -1.03 17.44
CA HIS A 117 -8.49 -0.23 16.89
C HIS A 117 -8.91 0.73 15.77
N PHE A 118 -9.96 0.37 15.01
CA PHE A 118 -10.34 1.11 13.80
C PHE A 118 -11.81 1.54 13.80
N GLY A 119 -12.68 0.91 14.59
CA GLY A 119 -14.12 1.18 14.54
C GLY A 119 -14.87 0.40 13.46
N GLY A 120 -14.21 -0.55 12.77
CA GLY A 120 -14.84 -1.44 11.80
C GLY A 120 -14.04 -1.63 10.51
N LYS A 121 -14.58 -2.44 9.58
CA LYS A 121 -13.95 -2.77 8.29
C LYS A 121 -13.75 -1.54 7.40
N GLU A 122 -14.72 -0.64 7.36
CA GLU A 122 -14.67 0.58 6.54
C GLU A 122 -13.55 1.51 6.97
N ALA A 123 -13.43 1.76 8.27
CA ALA A 123 -12.38 2.62 8.83
C ALA A 123 -10.99 1.97 8.70
N LEU A 124 -10.89 0.66 8.89
CA LEU A 124 -9.67 -0.10 8.58
C LEU A 124 -9.29 0.04 7.09
N TYR A 125 -10.26 -0.06 6.19
CA TYR A 125 -10.02 0.12 4.75
C TYR A 125 -9.55 1.54 4.41
N ARG A 126 -10.20 2.56 4.99
CA ARG A 126 -9.82 3.97 4.85
C ARG A 126 -8.37 4.21 5.28
N GLU A 127 -7.93 3.59 6.37
CA GLU A 127 -6.54 3.67 6.80
C GLU A 127 -5.57 2.97 5.84
N VAL A 128 -5.94 1.79 5.33
CA VAL A 128 -5.14 1.07 4.34
C VAL A 128 -4.98 1.92 3.07
N LEU A 129 -6.05 2.57 2.59
CA LEU A 129 -5.99 3.51 1.46
C LEU A 129 -5.07 4.69 1.79
N ARG A 130 -5.17 5.29 2.98
CA ARG A 130 -4.29 6.38 3.41
C ARG A 130 -2.82 5.99 3.34
N LEU A 131 -2.47 4.78 3.80
CA LEU A 131 -1.12 4.24 3.73
C LEU A 131 -0.69 3.97 2.28
N ALA A 132 -1.59 3.42 1.45
CA ALA A 132 -1.36 3.20 0.03
C ALA A 132 -0.97 4.49 -0.69
N PHE A 133 -1.78 5.54 -0.55
CA PHE A 133 -1.49 6.83 -1.17
C PHE A 133 -0.22 7.49 -0.63
N ALA A 134 0.08 7.34 0.67
CA ALA A 134 1.34 7.83 1.24
C ALA A 134 2.56 7.12 0.64
N ALA A 135 2.53 5.79 0.59
CA ALA A 135 3.60 4.99 0.01
C ALA A 135 3.80 5.30 -1.48
N LEU A 136 2.73 5.52 -2.24
CA LEU A 136 2.81 5.88 -3.66
C LEU A 136 3.41 7.27 -3.89
N ARG A 137 3.10 8.25 -3.03
CA ARG A 137 3.74 9.57 -3.09
C ARG A 137 5.23 9.49 -2.78
N GLU A 138 5.61 8.70 -1.77
CA GLU A 138 7.02 8.51 -1.39
C GLU A 138 7.82 7.76 -2.47
N ALA A 139 7.19 6.83 -3.18
CA ALA A 139 7.81 6.04 -4.23
C ALA A 139 7.75 6.69 -5.63
N SER A 140 7.07 7.83 -5.78
CA SER A 140 6.85 8.44 -7.09
C SER A 140 8.17 8.90 -7.72
N LEU A 141 8.43 8.45 -8.95
CA LEU A 141 9.61 8.84 -9.74
C LEU A 141 9.39 10.15 -10.51
N LEU A 142 8.15 10.60 -10.61
CA LEU A 142 7.75 11.82 -11.31
C LEU A 142 6.98 12.71 -10.34
N ASP A 143 7.63 13.73 -9.80
CA ASP A 143 6.90 14.86 -9.23
C ASP A 143 6.54 15.88 -10.33
N GLU A 144 5.68 16.85 -10.00
CA GLU A 144 5.25 17.89 -10.94
C GLU A 144 6.45 18.63 -11.57
N ALA A 145 7.51 18.86 -10.77
CA ALA A 145 8.69 19.58 -11.19
C ALA A 145 9.59 18.75 -12.14
N THR A 146 9.57 17.43 -12.02
CA THR A 146 10.30 16.51 -12.90
C THR A 146 9.60 16.43 -14.25
N VAL A 147 8.25 16.38 -14.27
CA VAL A 147 7.46 16.41 -15.51
C VAL A 147 7.81 17.63 -16.37
N ASP A 148 8.00 18.80 -15.76
CA ASP A 148 8.34 20.04 -16.49
C ASP A 148 9.78 20.06 -17.04
N ARG A 149 10.69 19.31 -16.42
CA ARG A 149 12.12 19.31 -16.77
C ARG A 149 12.46 18.37 -17.91
N VAL A 150 11.69 17.30 -18.11
CA VAL A 150 11.95 16.28 -19.14
C VAL A 150 11.16 16.53 -20.42
N GLY A 151 11.61 15.93 -21.53
CA GLY A 151 10.88 15.93 -22.79
C GLY A 151 9.50 15.26 -22.64
N ARG A 152 8.52 15.62 -23.48
CA ARG A 152 7.15 15.08 -23.34
C ARG A 152 7.09 13.56 -23.48
N GLU A 153 7.90 12.98 -24.35
CA GLU A 153 7.97 11.53 -24.56
C GLU A 153 8.66 10.83 -23.38
N GLU A 154 9.74 11.42 -22.87
CA GLU A 154 10.41 10.94 -21.66
C GLU A 154 9.48 11.01 -20.43
N ALA A 155 8.63 12.04 -20.33
CA ALA A 155 7.62 12.13 -19.29
C ALA A 155 6.64 10.94 -19.35
N VAL A 156 6.20 10.53 -20.55
CA VAL A 156 5.36 9.33 -20.73
C VAL A 156 6.12 8.08 -20.31
N GLN A 157 7.37 7.92 -20.71
CA GLN A 157 8.20 6.75 -20.36
C GLN A 157 8.37 6.63 -18.84
N LEU A 158 8.72 7.73 -18.17
CA LEU A 158 8.83 7.77 -16.72
C LEU A 158 7.47 7.51 -16.03
N PHE A 159 6.37 7.98 -16.62
CA PHE A 159 5.01 7.80 -16.08
C PHE A 159 4.54 6.35 -16.17
N ILE A 160 4.87 5.65 -17.25
CA ILE A 160 4.62 4.22 -17.37
C ILE A 160 5.54 3.43 -16.45
N ARG A 161 6.83 3.78 -16.40
CA ARG A 161 7.82 3.10 -15.56
C ARG A 161 7.45 3.15 -14.08
N GLN A 162 7.09 4.32 -13.54
CA GLN A 162 6.69 4.44 -12.14
C GLN A 162 5.50 3.54 -11.78
N GLN A 163 4.58 3.30 -12.72
CA GLN A 163 3.41 2.46 -12.47
C GLN A 163 3.78 0.98 -12.47
N VAL A 164 4.69 0.55 -13.35
CA VAL A 164 5.11 -0.86 -13.41
C VAL A 164 6.20 -1.22 -12.41
N THR A 165 6.90 -0.25 -11.81
CA THR A 165 7.81 -0.50 -10.67
C THR A 165 7.11 -1.23 -9.53
N ALA A 166 5.79 -1.08 -9.42
CA ALA A 166 4.91 -1.85 -8.56
C ALA A 166 4.96 -3.37 -8.72
N LEU A 167 5.36 -3.85 -9.89
CA LEU A 167 5.55 -5.27 -10.16
C LEU A 167 6.88 -5.77 -9.58
N GLU A 168 7.83 -4.87 -9.27
CA GLU A 168 9.15 -5.22 -8.78
C GLU A 168 9.07 -5.56 -7.29
N LYS A 169 9.14 -6.86 -6.99
CA LYS A 169 8.98 -7.50 -5.66
C LYS A 169 7.53 -7.53 -5.18
N HIS A 170 7.13 -8.67 -4.60
CA HIS A 170 5.88 -8.84 -3.85
C HIS A 170 5.90 -8.09 -2.50
N ASP A 171 6.17 -6.79 -2.53
CA ASP A 171 6.22 -5.96 -1.34
C ASP A 171 4.89 -5.23 -1.13
N GLN A 172 4.88 -4.38 -0.10
CA GLN A 172 3.69 -3.68 0.35
C GLN A 172 3.14 -2.71 -0.71
N LEU A 173 4.00 -2.13 -1.56
CA LEU A 173 3.58 -1.18 -2.59
C LEU A 173 2.76 -1.86 -3.69
N SER A 174 3.14 -3.08 -4.09
CA SER A 174 2.37 -3.88 -5.05
C SER A 174 0.96 -4.19 -4.54
N ARG A 175 0.82 -4.48 -3.23
CA ARG A 175 -0.49 -4.73 -2.61
C ARG A 175 -1.36 -3.48 -2.68
N TYR A 176 -0.79 -2.32 -2.36
CA TYR A 176 -1.48 -1.05 -2.44
C TYR A 176 -1.96 -0.73 -3.85
N LEU A 177 -1.13 -0.93 -4.87
CA LEU A 177 -1.57 -0.69 -6.25
C LEU A 177 -2.64 -1.67 -6.72
N ARG A 178 -2.63 -2.93 -6.25
CA ARG A 178 -3.72 -3.88 -6.52
C ARG A 178 -5.02 -3.46 -5.83
N ILE A 179 -4.97 -2.91 -4.62
CA ILE A 179 -6.14 -2.35 -3.94
C ILE A 179 -6.72 -1.20 -4.77
N LEU A 180 -5.89 -0.26 -5.21
CA LEU A 180 -6.36 0.84 -6.05
C LEU A 180 -6.91 0.34 -7.40
N ALA A 181 -6.29 -0.67 -8.01
CA ALA A 181 -6.80 -1.26 -9.24
C ALA A 181 -8.19 -1.89 -9.08
N TRP A 182 -8.54 -2.40 -7.89
CA TRP A 182 -9.91 -2.84 -7.61
C TRP A 182 -10.90 -1.68 -7.65
N GLU A 183 -10.52 -0.52 -7.12
CA GLU A 183 -11.37 0.67 -7.09
C GLU A 183 -11.52 1.29 -8.49
N THR A 184 -10.42 1.46 -9.22
CA THR A 184 -10.46 2.16 -10.52
C THR A 184 -11.13 1.35 -11.63
N LEU A 185 -11.21 0.03 -11.51
CA LEU A 185 -11.84 -0.86 -12.50
C LEU A 185 -13.18 -1.44 -12.03
N ALA A 186 -13.64 -1.08 -10.83
CA ALA A 186 -14.96 -1.48 -10.37
C ALA A 186 -16.04 -0.72 -11.17
N PRO A 187 -17.18 -1.37 -11.51
CA PRO A 187 -18.33 -0.67 -12.10
C PRO A 187 -18.80 0.52 -11.24
N THR A 188 -18.69 0.36 -9.92
CA THR A 188 -18.93 1.41 -8.93
C THR A 188 -17.82 1.35 -7.88
N PRO A 189 -16.89 2.33 -7.84
CA PRO A 189 -15.89 2.42 -6.79
C PRO A 189 -16.56 2.57 -5.41
N THR A 190 -15.87 2.16 -4.35
CA THR A 190 -16.42 2.27 -3.00
C THR A 190 -16.60 3.74 -2.61
N PRO A 191 -17.64 4.11 -1.85
CA PRO A 191 -17.80 5.47 -1.34
C PRO A 191 -16.59 5.96 -0.54
N ILE A 192 -15.91 5.04 0.16
CA ILE A 192 -14.68 5.31 0.91
C ILE A 192 -13.55 5.77 -0.02
N TYR A 193 -13.39 5.10 -1.16
CA TYR A 193 -12.42 5.51 -2.16
C TYR A 193 -12.82 6.84 -2.80
N LEU A 194 -14.11 7.03 -3.15
CA LEU A 194 -14.62 8.28 -3.72
C LEU A 194 -14.38 9.49 -2.80
N ASP A 195 -14.68 9.36 -1.50
CA ASP A 195 -14.36 10.39 -0.49
C ASP A 195 -12.87 10.72 -0.48
N PHE A 196 -12.03 9.68 -0.58
CA PHE A 196 -10.59 9.83 -0.53
C PHE A 196 -10.07 10.61 -1.74
N ILE A 197 -10.54 10.27 -2.95
CA ILE A 197 -10.10 10.96 -4.16
C ILE A 197 -10.73 12.35 -4.33
N ALA A 198 -11.87 12.62 -3.71
CA ALA A 198 -12.47 13.95 -3.67
C ALA A 198 -11.69 14.90 -2.73
N SER A 199 -11.11 14.35 -1.65
CA SER A 199 -10.38 15.12 -0.64
C SER A 199 -8.85 15.14 -0.85
N ALA A 200 -8.32 14.26 -1.69
CA ALA A 200 -6.91 14.21 -2.04
C ALA A 200 -6.68 14.72 -3.47
N LYS A 201 -5.64 15.52 -3.69
CA LYS A 201 -5.07 15.65 -5.04
C LYS A 201 -4.64 14.27 -5.50
N LEU A 202 -5.25 13.75 -6.57
CA LEU A 202 -4.87 12.50 -7.20
C LEU A 202 -3.58 12.72 -7.98
N PRO A 203 -2.40 12.47 -7.40
CA PRO A 203 -1.15 12.94 -8.00
C PRO A 203 -0.95 12.32 -9.38
N MET A 204 -1.42 11.08 -9.57
CA MET A 204 -1.27 10.33 -10.81
C MET A 204 -2.16 10.84 -11.95
N LEU A 205 -3.42 11.24 -11.68
CA LEU A 205 -4.28 11.83 -12.73
C LEU A 205 -3.83 13.23 -13.10
N ASP A 206 -3.46 14.05 -12.11
CA ASP A 206 -2.94 15.40 -12.35
C ASP A 206 -1.64 15.35 -13.17
N GLN A 207 -0.74 14.40 -12.86
CA GLN A 207 0.47 14.13 -13.65
C GLN A 207 0.13 13.68 -15.07
N ALA A 208 -0.77 12.70 -15.23
CA ALA A 208 -1.17 12.20 -16.54
C ALA A 208 -1.78 13.31 -17.39
N GLU A 209 -2.67 14.13 -16.82
CA GLU A 209 -3.28 15.27 -17.52
C GLU A 209 -2.22 16.27 -17.95
N LYS A 210 -1.29 16.62 -17.05
CA LYS A 210 -0.18 17.53 -17.35
C LYS A 210 0.69 17.00 -18.50
N ILE A 211 0.97 15.71 -18.53
CA ILE A 211 1.70 15.06 -19.63
C ILE A 211 0.88 15.11 -20.91
N VAL A 212 -0.38 14.67 -20.87
CA VAL A 212 -1.30 14.60 -22.02
C VAL A 212 -1.48 15.97 -22.68
N ARG A 213 -1.62 17.04 -21.90
CA ARG A 213 -1.74 18.42 -22.41
C ARG A 213 -0.56 18.85 -23.28
N ARG A 214 0.62 18.24 -23.15
CA ARG A 214 1.81 18.53 -23.99
C ARG A 214 1.75 17.85 -25.37
N PHE A 215 0.80 16.94 -25.57
CA PHE A 215 0.54 16.26 -26.84
C PHE A 215 -0.72 16.75 -27.54
N LEU A 216 -1.58 17.48 -26.84
CA LEU A 216 -2.82 18.03 -27.37
C LEU A 216 -2.68 19.51 -27.74
N PRO A 217 -3.49 20.03 -28.69
CA PRO A 217 -3.53 21.45 -28.99
C PRO A 217 -4.03 22.27 -27.78
N ALA A 218 -3.62 23.54 -27.67
CA ALA A 218 -3.96 24.40 -26.54
C ALA A 218 -5.48 24.58 -26.32
N GLY A 219 -6.28 24.44 -27.38
CA GLY A 219 -7.75 24.51 -27.34
C GLY A 219 -8.47 23.16 -27.26
N ALA A 220 -7.77 22.07 -26.92
CA ALA A 220 -8.38 20.75 -26.83
C ALA A 220 -9.58 20.74 -25.86
N ALA A 221 -10.66 20.08 -26.27
CA ALA A 221 -11.88 20.00 -25.46
C ALA A 221 -11.62 19.25 -24.15
N ARG A 222 -12.34 19.62 -23.08
CA ARG A 222 -12.22 18.94 -21.77
C ARG A 222 -12.42 17.43 -21.89
N ALA A 223 -13.38 16.99 -22.69
CA ALA A 223 -13.65 15.56 -22.91
C ALA A 223 -12.44 14.84 -23.52
N GLU A 224 -11.77 15.45 -24.50
CA GLU A 224 -10.59 14.89 -25.15
C GLU A 224 -9.42 14.73 -24.16
N ILE A 225 -9.15 15.77 -23.38
CA ILE A 225 -8.12 15.76 -22.33
C ILE A 225 -8.42 14.67 -21.32
N THR A 226 -9.67 14.58 -20.83
CA THR A 226 -10.09 13.57 -19.86
C THR A 226 -9.94 12.16 -20.43
N ILE A 227 -10.37 11.91 -21.67
CA ILE A 227 -10.24 10.59 -22.31
C ILE A 227 -8.78 10.18 -22.43
N ALA A 228 -7.91 11.06 -22.92
CA ALA A 228 -6.48 10.77 -23.06
C ALA A 228 -5.79 10.60 -21.69
N THR A 229 -6.20 11.37 -20.67
CA THR A 229 -5.71 11.25 -19.29
C THR A 229 -6.08 9.90 -18.67
N ILE A 230 -7.36 9.51 -18.76
CA ILE A 230 -7.83 8.21 -18.27
C ILE A 230 -7.12 7.10 -19.02
N TRP A 231 -7.04 7.18 -20.36
CA TRP A 231 -6.36 6.18 -21.16
C TRP A 231 -4.89 6.01 -20.74
N LEU A 232 -4.11 7.09 -20.67
CA LEU A 232 -2.69 7.04 -20.28
C LEU A 232 -2.51 6.42 -18.89
N THR A 233 -3.39 6.77 -17.95
CA THR A 233 -3.37 6.27 -16.57
C THR A 233 -3.59 4.75 -16.49
N HIS A 234 -4.31 4.15 -17.45
CA HIS A 234 -4.73 2.76 -17.37
C HIS A 234 -3.91 1.78 -18.22
N GLN A 235 -2.86 2.24 -18.91
CA GLN A 235 -2.09 1.42 -19.85
C GLN A 235 -1.52 0.14 -19.23
N VAL A 236 -1.13 0.18 -17.96
CA VAL A 236 -0.48 -0.95 -17.29
C VAL A 236 -1.39 -1.69 -16.30
N ALA A 237 -2.63 -1.21 -16.12
CA ALA A 237 -3.57 -1.78 -15.17
C ALA A 237 -3.85 -3.27 -15.39
N PRO A 238 -3.98 -3.79 -16.63
CA PRO A 238 -4.16 -5.23 -16.85
C PRO A 238 -3.00 -6.07 -16.31
N PHE A 239 -1.75 -5.61 -16.46
CA PHE A 239 -0.58 -6.36 -15.99
C PHE A 239 -0.49 -6.41 -14.47
N ILE A 240 -0.83 -5.31 -13.81
CA ILE A 240 -0.85 -5.23 -12.33
C ILE A 240 -1.98 -6.09 -11.77
N ARG A 241 -3.19 -5.98 -12.33
CA ARG A 241 -4.38 -6.71 -11.87
C ARG A 241 -4.26 -8.20 -12.11
N HIS A 242 -3.75 -8.59 -13.27
CA HIS A 242 -3.69 -10.00 -13.69
C HIS A 242 -2.32 -10.64 -13.44
N TYR A 243 -1.49 -10.06 -12.58
CA TYR A 243 -0.18 -10.60 -12.20
C TYR A 243 -0.21 -12.11 -11.96
N ASP A 244 -1.16 -12.57 -11.15
CA ASP A 244 -1.27 -13.99 -10.80
C ASP A 244 -1.54 -14.87 -12.03
N LEU A 245 -2.39 -14.41 -12.95
CA LEU A 245 -2.68 -15.11 -14.21
C LEU A 245 -1.46 -15.09 -15.15
N LEU A 246 -0.73 -13.97 -15.21
CA LEU A 246 0.49 -13.84 -16.00
C LEU A 246 1.56 -14.82 -15.52
N SER A 247 1.72 -15.00 -14.21
CA SER A 247 2.74 -15.87 -13.61
C SER A 247 2.39 -17.37 -13.55
N LYS A 248 1.13 -17.73 -13.80
CA LYS A 248 0.60 -19.11 -13.67
C LYS A 248 0.18 -19.66 -15.03
N PRO A 249 -0.11 -20.97 -15.16
CA PRO A 249 -0.67 -21.53 -16.38
C PRO A 249 -1.97 -20.80 -16.79
N PRO A 250 -2.19 -20.55 -18.10
CA PRO A 250 -1.37 -21.00 -19.23
C PRO A 250 -0.18 -20.09 -19.60
N LEU A 251 -0.08 -18.88 -19.04
CA LEU A 251 0.86 -17.86 -19.52
C LEU A 251 2.29 -18.03 -18.99
N ASN A 252 2.45 -18.49 -17.74
CA ASN A 252 3.74 -18.87 -17.13
C ASN A 252 4.89 -17.85 -17.33
N LEU A 253 4.58 -16.55 -17.32
CA LEU A 253 5.59 -15.50 -17.49
C LEU A 253 6.44 -15.34 -16.23
N THR A 254 7.76 -15.25 -16.41
CA THR A 254 8.67 -14.85 -15.34
C THR A 254 8.60 -13.33 -15.17
N ILE A 255 7.96 -12.86 -14.10
CA ILE A 255 7.84 -11.43 -13.79
C ILE A 255 9.00 -11.01 -12.89
N ASP A 256 10.18 -10.87 -13.48
CA ASP A 256 11.38 -10.37 -12.82
C ASP A 256 11.66 -8.91 -13.18
N ARG A 257 12.75 -8.35 -12.64
CA ARG A 257 13.14 -6.97 -12.89
C ARG A 257 13.36 -6.70 -14.40
N HIS A 258 13.87 -7.67 -15.15
CA HIS A 258 14.12 -7.50 -16.58
C HIS A 258 12.80 -7.40 -17.35
N PHE A 259 11.85 -8.29 -17.07
CA PHE A 259 10.51 -8.23 -17.65
C PHE A 259 9.83 -6.88 -17.37
N ILE A 260 9.96 -6.35 -16.16
CA ILE A 260 9.32 -5.09 -15.76
C ILE A 260 9.91 -3.91 -16.53
N GLU A 261 11.23 -3.83 -16.66
CA GLU A 261 11.88 -2.76 -17.43
C GLU A 261 11.53 -2.86 -18.92
N GLN A 262 11.45 -4.08 -19.48
CA GLN A 262 10.99 -4.29 -20.85
C GLN A 262 9.53 -3.86 -21.04
N LEU A 263 8.64 -4.28 -20.13
CA LEU A 263 7.22 -3.90 -20.14
C LEU A 263 7.06 -2.37 -20.08
N ALA A 264 7.82 -1.71 -19.20
CA ALA A 264 7.83 -0.25 -19.10
C ALA A 264 8.19 0.40 -20.43
N ALA A 265 9.27 -0.06 -21.05
CA ALA A 265 9.78 0.48 -22.30
C ALA A 265 8.80 0.24 -23.46
N ASP A 266 8.23 -0.95 -23.57
CA ASP A 266 7.32 -1.34 -24.65
C ASP A 266 6.00 -0.57 -24.55
N VAL A 267 5.37 -0.58 -23.37
CA VAL A 267 4.13 0.18 -23.13
C VAL A 267 4.37 1.67 -23.26
N GLY A 268 5.51 2.19 -22.79
CA GLY A 268 5.87 3.59 -22.94
C GLY A 268 6.01 3.99 -24.41
N ARG A 269 6.66 3.17 -25.24
CA ARG A 269 6.78 3.44 -26.69
C ARG A 269 5.40 3.43 -27.38
N MET A 270 4.55 2.46 -27.05
CA MET A 270 3.17 2.42 -27.56
C MET A 270 2.35 3.64 -27.12
N ALA A 271 2.50 4.06 -25.86
CA ALA A 271 1.80 5.22 -25.31
C ALA A 271 2.22 6.52 -26.01
N VAL A 272 3.53 6.72 -26.22
CA VAL A 272 4.06 7.87 -26.97
C VAL A 272 3.54 7.89 -28.40
N ALA A 273 3.59 6.76 -29.11
CA ALA A 273 3.08 6.65 -30.47
C ALA A 273 1.58 6.99 -30.56
N GLY A 274 0.78 6.46 -29.63
CA GLY A 274 -0.65 6.74 -29.54
C GLY A 274 -0.97 8.21 -29.27
N LEU A 275 -0.22 8.88 -28.38
CA LEU A 275 -0.40 10.31 -28.11
C LEU A 275 0.05 11.19 -29.28
N ASN A 276 1.16 10.86 -29.93
CA ASN A 276 1.64 11.59 -31.11
C ASN A 276 0.65 11.50 -32.30
N ALA A 277 0.00 10.34 -32.49
CA ALA A 277 -0.99 10.17 -33.55
C ALA A 277 -2.22 11.11 -33.39
N ARG A 278 -2.55 11.50 -32.15
CA ARG A 278 -3.64 12.46 -31.87
C ARG A 278 -3.26 13.90 -32.22
N THR A 279 -1.99 14.25 -32.12
CA THR A 279 -1.49 15.57 -32.54
C THR A 279 -1.67 15.77 -34.05
N THR A 280 -1.66 14.69 -34.84
CA THR A 280 -1.69 14.72 -36.30
C THR A 280 -3.09 14.55 -36.90
N ALA A 281 -4.13 14.29 -36.11
CA ALA A 281 -5.49 14.06 -36.60
C ALA A 281 -6.33 15.36 -36.54
N PRO A 282 -6.66 16.01 -37.67
CA PRO A 282 -7.37 17.30 -37.69
C PRO A 282 -8.86 17.20 -37.31
N GLU A 283 -9.45 16.00 -37.36
CA GLU A 283 -10.90 15.82 -37.41
C GLU A 283 -11.57 15.62 -36.04
N ALA A 284 -10.81 15.30 -34.99
CA ALA A 284 -11.38 15.04 -33.66
C ALA A 284 -11.99 16.29 -33.00
N SER A 285 -11.57 17.49 -33.43
CA SER A 285 -12.11 18.75 -32.91
C SER A 285 -13.56 19.01 -33.36
N SER A 286 -13.97 18.46 -34.51
CA SER A 286 -15.33 18.60 -35.06
C SER A 286 -16.38 17.90 -34.19
N TYR A 287 -16.08 16.69 -33.71
CA TYR A 287 -17.03 15.85 -32.96
C TYR A 287 -17.39 16.43 -31.57
N TYR A 288 -16.49 17.21 -30.96
CA TYR A 288 -16.71 17.83 -29.65
C TYR A 288 -17.17 19.29 -29.72
N ALA A 289 -16.92 19.99 -30.84
CA ALA A 289 -17.38 21.35 -31.06
C ALA A 289 -18.92 21.41 -31.22
N GLU A 290 -19.50 20.45 -31.93
CA GLU A 290 -20.97 20.37 -32.11
C GLU A 290 -21.70 20.02 -30.80
N ALA A 291 -21.07 19.23 -29.92
CA ALA A 291 -21.67 18.81 -28.65
C ALA A 291 -21.68 19.91 -27.56
N GLN A 292 -20.96 21.02 -27.74
CA GLN A 292 -20.97 22.16 -26.81
C GLN A 292 -21.96 23.26 -27.21
N MET A 293 -22.60 23.14 -28.38
CA MET A 293 -23.60 24.09 -28.89
C MET A 293 -25.05 23.59 -28.78
N ALA A 294 -25.26 22.36 -28.30
CA ALA A 294 -26.58 21.75 -28.06
C ALA A 294 -26.89 21.68 -26.56
#